data_AF-A0A2V6ACZ0-F1
#
_entry.id   AF-A0A2V6ACZ0-F1
#
_cell.length_a   1.000
_cell.length_b   1.000
_cell.length_c   1.000
_cell.angle_alpha   90.00
_cell.angle_beta   90.00
_cell.angle_gamma   90.00
#
_symmetry.space_group_name_H-M   'P 1'
#
loop_
_entity.id
_entity.type
_entity.pdbx_description
1 polymer ?
#
loop_
_entity_poly.entity_id
_entity_poly.type
_entity_poly.pdbx_seq_one_letter_code
_entity_poly.pdbx_strand_id
1 'polypeptide(L)'
;PTIDLLSFELSKKITVKTETMKKSFAFTLITALALCASQVCQGQANKNVKEANKLAREGAEAAKNQDWDKAVELLRKATALDHKYADELAAVYQRRGYADASEQKYQDAITEYGEALRLTPQDVRIYEQRAAVEMKINDYDKALADYSAAIKLKPDEVRYYNYRAYIYELKNDLKNSMADTEKVLQLDPNSQDAKARKQRLEQKLSENMPLTPPPSPARSPKASPAAARTP
;
A
#
# COMPACT_ATOMS: atom_id res chain seq x y z
N PRO A 1 29.00 -74.68 -36.05
CA PRO A 1 28.53 -73.34 -36.49
C PRO A 1 27.09 -73.00 -36.07
N THR A 2 26.15 -73.95 -36.14
CA THR A 2 24.71 -73.72 -35.85
C THR A 2 24.36 -73.67 -34.36
N ILE A 3 25.07 -74.41 -33.51
CA ILE A 3 24.86 -74.41 -32.04
C ILE A 3 25.30 -73.07 -31.41
N ASP A 4 26.38 -72.46 -31.90
CA ASP A 4 26.88 -71.16 -31.42
C ASP A 4 25.97 -69.98 -31.80
N LEU A 5 25.26 -70.08 -32.94
CA LEU A 5 24.30 -69.05 -33.35
C LEU A 5 23.04 -69.06 -32.47
N LEU A 6 22.56 -70.26 -32.11
CA LEU A 6 21.40 -70.45 -31.24
C LEU A 6 21.70 -69.99 -29.81
N SER A 7 22.89 -70.30 -29.28
CA SER A 7 23.30 -69.85 -27.94
C SER A 7 23.48 -68.33 -27.87
N PHE A 8 24.01 -67.71 -28.92
CA PHE A 8 24.15 -66.25 -29.04
C PHE A 8 22.80 -65.52 -29.12
N GLU A 9 21.86 -66.01 -29.92
CA GLU A 9 20.50 -65.46 -30.01
C GLU A 9 19.71 -65.63 -28.70
N LEU A 10 19.87 -66.77 -28.01
CA LEU A 10 19.28 -66.97 -26.69
C LEU A 10 19.84 -65.97 -25.66
N SER A 11 21.17 -65.76 -25.66
CA SER A 11 21.85 -64.82 -24.77
C SER A 11 21.39 -63.38 -25.00
N LYS A 12 21.23 -62.95 -26.26
CA LYS A 12 20.66 -61.64 -26.60
C LYS A 12 19.22 -61.49 -26.13
N LYS A 13 18.36 -62.49 -26.36
CA LYS A 13 16.95 -62.45 -25.90
C LYS A 13 16.85 -62.38 -24.37
N ILE A 14 17.70 -63.12 -23.65
CA ILE A 14 17.77 -63.07 -22.18
C ILE A 14 18.24 -61.68 -21.72
N THR A 15 19.23 -61.09 -22.38
CA THR A 15 19.76 -59.76 -22.06
C THR A 15 18.71 -58.66 -22.29
N VAL A 16 17.99 -58.68 -23.41
CA VAL A 16 16.91 -57.72 -23.70
C VAL A 16 15.73 -57.90 -22.72
N LYS A 17 15.36 -59.14 -22.38
CA LYS A 17 14.30 -59.44 -21.41
C LYS A 17 14.67 -58.98 -19.99
N THR A 18 15.93 -59.14 -19.60
CA THR A 18 16.41 -58.66 -18.29
C THR A 18 16.52 -57.14 -18.25
N GLU A 19 16.93 -56.46 -19.33
CA GLU A 19 16.88 -55.01 -19.41
C GLU A 19 15.45 -54.45 -19.33
N THR A 20 14.52 -55.03 -20.08
CA THR A 20 13.11 -54.60 -20.07
C THR A 20 12.47 -54.84 -18.71
N MET A 21 12.77 -55.97 -18.05
CA MET A 21 12.34 -56.24 -16.68
C MET A 21 12.93 -55.24 -15.67
N LYS A 22 14.22 -54.91 -15.77
CA LYS A 22 14.87 -53.88 -14.94
C LYS A 22 14.24 -52.50 -15.15
N LYS A 23 13.94 -52.12 -16.40
CA LYS A 23 13.27 -50.86 -16.75
C LYS A 23 11.84 -50.82 -16.19
N SER A 24 11.09 -51.91 -16.29
CA SER A 24 9.74 -52.02 -15.71
C SER A 24 9.74 -51.95 -14.18
N PHE A 25 10.71 -52.60 -13.53
CA PHE A 25 10.86 -52.54 -12.08
C PHE A 25 11.26 -51.15 -11.61
N ALA A 26 12.21 -50.51 -12.29
CA ALA A 26 12.61 -49.13 -12.02
C ALA A 26 11.43 -48.14 -12.18
N PHE A 27 10.62 -48.29 -13.23
CA PHE A 27 9.43 -47.46 -13.45
C PHE A 27 8.37 -47.64 -12.34
N THR A 28 8.14 -48.88 -11.91
CA THR A 28 7.20 -49.18 -10.81
C THR A 28 7.70 -48.61 -9.48
N LEU A 29 9.01 -48.69 -9.22
CA LEU A 29 9.60 -48.12 -8.01
C LEU A 29 9.51 -46.58 -7.99
N ILE A 30 9.78 -45.92 -9.12
CA ILE A 30 9.70 -44.46 -9.24
C ILE A 30 8.26 -43.97 -9.01
N THR A 31 7.27 -44.64 -9.61
CA THR A 31 5.85 -44.26 -9.45
C THR A 31 5.35 -44.51 -8.03
N ALA A 32 5.75 -45.61 -7.38
CA ALA A 32 5.43 -45.88 -5.99
C ALA A 32 6.05 -44.84 -5.03
N LEU A 33 7.33 -44.49 -5.23
CA LEU A 33 7.99 -43.45 -4.43
C LEU A 33 7.34 -42.08 -4.62
N ALA A 34 6.97 -41.72 -5.85
CA ALA A 34 6.25 -40.47 -6.14
C ALA A 34 4.89 -40.43 -5.45
N LEU A 35 4.13 -41.55 -5.46
CA LEU A 35 2.85 -41.63 -4.77
C LEU A 35 3.02 -41.52 -3.25
N CYS A 36 3.97 -42.23 -2.66
CA CYS A 36 4.27 -42.14 -1.23
C CYS A 36 4.69 -40.72 -0.82
N ALA A 37 5.57 -40.07 -1.59
CA ALA A 37 5.97 -38.68 -1.35
C ALA A 37 4.76 -37.74 -1.42
N SER A 38 3.88 -37.92 -2.42
CA SER A 38 2.66 -37.10 -2.55
C SER A 38 1.70 -37.28 -1.36
N GLN A 39 1.51 -38.50 -0.86
CA GLN A 39 0.66 -38.78 0.30
C GLN A 39 1.23 -38.19 1.59
N VAL A 40 2.56 -38.23 1.77
CA VAL A 40 3.23 -37.59 2.90
C VAL A 40 3.09 -36.07 2.83
N CYS A 41 3.30 -35.48 1.65
CA CYS A 41 3.10 -34.05 1.42
C CYS A 41 1.64 -33.64 1.70
N GLN A 42 0.66 -34.40 1.23
CA GLN A 42 -0.77 -34.16 1.49
C GLN A 42 -1.12 -34.30 2.99
N GLY A 43 -0.57 -35.31 3.66
CA GLY A 43 -0.75 -35.51 5.09
C GLY A 43 -0.19 -34.36 5.92
N GLN A 44 1.00 -33.85 5.56
CA GLN A 44 1.61 -32.70 6.23
C GLN A 44 0.85 -31.40 5.93
N ALA A 45 0.43 -31.17 4.69
CA ALA A 45 -0.38 -30.01 4.32
C ALA A 45 -1.69 -29.97 5.11
N ASN A 46 -2.38 -31.10 5.25
CA ASN A 46 -3.62 -31.19 6.05
C ASN A 46 -3.40 -30.90 7.54
N LYS A 47 -2.25 -31.31 8.11
CA LYS A 47 -1.90 -30.96 9.49
C LYS A 47 -1.66 -29.46 9.63
N ASN A 48 -0.90 -28.85 8.71
CA ASN A 48 -0.62 -27.42 8.71
C ASN A 48 -1.90 -26.59 8.61
N VAL A 49 -2.86 -26.99 7.77
CA VAL A 49 -4.17 -26.31 7.67
C VAL A 49 -4.95 -26.38 8.97
N LYS A 50 -5.01 -27.55 9.62
CA LYS A 50 -5.72 -27.70 10.90
C LYS A 50 -5.09 -26.83 11.99
N GLU A 51 -3.76 -26.80 12.07
CA GLU A 51 -3.03 -25.98 13.04
C GLU A 51 -3.21 -24.48 12.76
N ALA A 52 -3.11 -24.06 11.49
CA ALA A 52 -3.35 -22.67 11.10
C ALA A 52 -4.76 -22.21 11.49
N ASN A 53 -5.78 -23.04 11.23
CA ASN A 53 -7.16 -22.75 11.61
C ASN A 53 -7.34 -22.64 13.14
N LYS A 54 -6.64 -23.45 13.92
CA LYS A 54 -6.67 -23.38 15.38
C LYS A 54 -6.04 -22.08 15.88
N LEU A 55 -4.83 -21.78 15.43
CA LEU A 55 -4.10 -20.56 15.77
C LEU A 55 -4.91 -19.31 15.41
N ALA A 56 -5.52 -19.28 14.22
CA ALA A 56 -6.35 -18.16 13.79
C ALA A 56 -7.57 -17.96 14.71
N ARG A 57 -8.27 -19.03 15.09
CA ARG A 57 -9.41 -18.94 16.03
C ARG A 57 -9.00 -18.40 17.40
N GLU A 58 -7.89 -18.89 17.95
CA GLU A 58 -7.38 -18.42 19.23
C GLU A 58 -6.91 -16.95 19.13
N GLY A 59 -6.31 -16.56 18.00
CA GLY A 59 -5.93 -15.18 17.72
C GLY A 59 -7.13 -14.24 17.59
N ALA A 60 -8.20 -14.69 16.92
CA ALA A 60 -9.46 -13.95 16.81
C ALA A 60 -10.13 -13.73 18.17
N GLU A 61 -10.12 -14.76 19.03
CA GLU A 61 -10.65 -14.66 20.39
C GLU A 61 -9.80 -13.72 21.26
N ALA A 62 -8.47 -13.77 21.13
CA ALA A 62 -7.58 -12.81 21.79
C ALA A 62 -7.88 -11.37 21.33
N ALA A 63 -8.07 -11.15 20.03
CA ALA A 63 -8.41 -9.84 19.48
C ALA A 63 -9.77 -9.31 20.00
N LYS A 64 -10.76 -10.20 20.16
CA LYS A 64 -12.06 -9.85 20.75
C LYS A 64 -11.93 -9.40 22.21
N ASN A 65 -11.01 -10.01 22.94
CA ASN A 65 -10.69 -9.65 24.33
C ASN A 65 -9.67 -8.51 24.44
N GLN A 66 -9.32 -7.86 23.31
CA GLN A 66 -8.32 -6.78 23.22
C GLN A 66 -6.91 -7.16 23.69
N ASP A 67 -6.61 -8.46 23.74
CA ASP A 67 -5.26 -8.97 23.97
C ASP A 67 -4.50 -8.95 22.63
N TRP A 68 -4.10 -7.74 22.23
CA TRP A 68 -3.56 -7.48 20.90
C TRP A 68 -2.21 -8.17 20.66
N ASP A 69 -1.35 -8.28 21.67
CA ASP A 69 -0.06 -8.96 21.56
C ASP A 69 -0.24 -10.44 21.22
N LYS A 70 -1.10 -11.13 21.98
CA LYS A 70 -1.42 -12.53 21.74
C LYS A 70 -2.11 -12.72 20.40
N ALA A 71 -3.04 -11.83 20.03
CA ALA A 71 -3.73 -11.88 18.76
C ALA A 71 -2.74 -11.79 17.58
N VAL A 72 -1.84 -10.81 17.59
CA VAL A 72 -0.80 -10.63 16.57
C VAL A 72 0.11 -11.86 16.51
N GLU A 73 0.59 -12.37 17.64
CA GLU A 73 1.47 -13.54 17.67
C GLU A 73 0.81 -14.77 17.02
N LEU A 74 -0.43 -15.08 17.43
CA LEU A 74 -1.16 -16.25 16.94
C LEU A 74 -1.51 -16.12 15.46
N LEU A 75 -1.97 -14.95 15.02
CA LEU A 75 -2.32 -14.72 13.61
C LEU A 75 -1.08 -14.65 12.71
N ARG A 76 0.08 -14.20 13.20
CA ARG A 76 1.35 -14.31 12.49
C ARG A 76 1.74 -15.77 12.26
N LYS A 77 1.63 -16.62 13.30
CA LYS A 77 1.89 -18.06 13.18
C LYS A 77 0.90 -18.71 12.21
N ALA A 78 -0.39 -18.35 12.28
CA ALA A 78 -1.40 -18.85 11.35
C ALA A 78 -1.09 -18.43 9.90
N THR A 79 -0.76 -17.16 9.67
CA THR A 79 -0.42 -16.62 8.34
C THR A 79 0.85 -17.27 7.76
N ALA A 80 1.81 -17.62 8.60
CA ALA A 80 3.02 -18.34 8.18
C ALA A 80 2.73 -19.78 7.70
N LEU A 81 1.66 -20.40 8.20
CA LEU A 81 1.21 -21.73 7.77
C LEU A 81 0.26 -21.67 6.57
N ASP A 82 -0.59 -20.65 6.52
CA ASP A 82 -1.58 -20.44 5.46
C ASP A 82 -1.82 -18.93 5.28
N HIS A 83 -1.45 -18.40 4.12
CA HIS A 83 -1.48 -16.96 3.84
C HIS A 83 -2.88 -16.33 3.94
N LYS A 84 -3.95 -17.13 3.94
CA LYS A 84 -5.33 -16.62 3.91
C LYS A 84 -5.70 -15.79 5.15
N TYR A 85 -4.90 -15.92 6.22
CA TYR A 85 -5.05 -15.16 7.45
C TYR A 85 -4.38 -13.78 7.43
N ALA A 86 -3.73 -13.40 6.32
CA ALA A 86 -3.07 -12.11 6.19
C ALA A 86 -4.04 -10.93 6.40
N ASP A 87 -5.25 -11.01 5.86
CA ASP A 87 -6.27 -9.96 6.00
C ASP A 87 -6.77 -9.83 7.45
N GLU A 88 -6.91 -10.96 8.14
CA GLU A 88 -7.32 -10.98 9.56
C GLU A 88 -6.21 -10.42 10.46
N LEU A 89 -4.96 -10.79 10.20
CA LEU A 89 -3.80 -10.22 10.86
C LEU A 89 -3.70 -8.70 10.61
N ALA A 90 -3.94 -8.24 9.39
CA ALA A 90 -3.98 -6.81 9.05
C ALA A 90 -5.06 -6.07 9.84
N ALA A 91 -6.25 -6.66 9.99
CA ALA A 91 -7.33 -6.09 10.78
C ALA A 91 -6.97 -5.99 12.28
N VAL A 92 -6.20 -6.95 12.82
CA VAL A 92 -5.71 -6.87 14.20
C VAL A 92 -4.67 -5.76 14.35
N TYR A 93 -3.70 -5.65 13.45
CA TYR A 93 -2.75 -4.53 13.40
C TYR A 93 -3.48 -3.18 13.34
N GLN A 94 -4.48 -3.04 12.47
CA GLN A 94 -5.29 -1.82 12.37
C GLN A 94 -6.01 -1.49 13.69
N ARG A 95 -6.63 -2.48 14.35
CA ARG A 95 -7.36 -2.27 15.61
C ARG A 95 -6.43 -1.92 16.77
N ARG A 96 -5.27 -2.57 16.85
CA ARG A 96 -4.25 -2.25 17.84
C ARG A 96 -3.71 -0.83 17.61
N GLY A 97 -3.40 -0.47 16.37
CA GLY A 97 -2.98 0.89 16.03
C GLY A 97 -4.03 1.95 16.37
N TYR A 98 -5.31 1.64 16.22
CA TYR A 98 -6.39 2.50 16.69
C TYR A 98 -6.41 2.66 18.22
N ALA A 99 -6.24 1.56 18.96
CA ALA A 99 -6.16 1.60 20.42
C ALA A 99 -4.95 2.44 20.88
N ASP A 100 -3.77 2.22 20.29
CA ASP A 100 -2.55 2.99 20.58
C ASP A 100 -2.74 4.47 20.28
N ALA A 101 -3.40 4.82 19.17
CA ALA A 101 -3.71 6.21 18.84
C ALA A 101 -4.66 6.86 19.86
N SER A 102 -5.63 6.11 20.39
CA SER A 102 -6.56 6.59 21.43
C SER A 102 -5.86 6.83 22.77
N GLU A 103 -4.80 6.09 23.04
CA GLU A 103 -3.90 6.26 24.20
C GLU A 103 -2.78 7.29 23.93
N GLN A 104 -2.82 7.97 22.79
CA GLN A 104 -1.82 8.95 22.34
C GLN A 104 -0.41 8.37 22.13
N LYS A 105 -0.29 7.05 21.99
CA LYS A 105 0.93 6.34 21.56
C LYS A 105 1.06 6.42 20.04
N TYR A 106 1.23 7.64 19.54
CA TYR A 106 1.13 7.91 18.10
C TYR A 106 2.16 7.17 17.25
N GLN A 107 3.40 7.01 17.76
CA GLN A 107 4.45 6.31 17.00
C GLN A 107 4.18 4.80 16.91
N ASP A 108 3.63 4.21 17.97
CA ASP A 108 3.23 2.81 17.97
C ASP A 108 2.07 2.61 16.99
N ALA A 109 1.05 3.47 17.04
CA ALA A 109 -0.07 3.45 16.10
C ALA A 109 0.37 3.53 14.63
N ILE A 110 1.30 4.42 14.29
CA ILE A 110 1.86 4.54 12.93
C ILE A 110 2.55 3.24 12.50
N THR A 111 3.28 2.59 13.41
CA THR A 111 3.96 1.32 13.15
C THR A 111 2.96 0.20 12.88
N GLU A 112 1.93 0.09 13.72
CA GLU A 112 0.86 -0.90 13.60
C GLU A 112 0.08 -0.72 12.28
N TYR A 113 -0.29 0.51 11.92
CA TYR A 113 -0.91 0.78 10.61
C TYR A 113 0.03 0.46 9.43
N GLY A 114 1.34 0.64 9.60
CA GLY A 114 2.34 0.24 8.61
C GLY A 114 2.37 -1.27 8.37
N GLU A 115 2.34 -2.07 9.43
CA GLU A 115 2.25 -3.53 9.31
C GLU A 115 0.93 -3.98 8.66
N ALA A 116 -0.18 -3.33 9.01
CA ALA A 116 -1.46 -3.61 8.38
C ALA A 116 -1.43 -3.32 6.87
N LEU A 117 -0.89 -2.16 6.45
CA LEU A 117 -0.75 -1.80 5.03
C LEU A 117 0.20 -2.71 4.25
N ARG A 118 1.21 -3.30 4.91
CA ARG A 118 2.10 -4.29 4.28
C ARG A 118 1.33 -5.56 3.87
N LEU A 119 0.29 -5.92 4.62
CA LEU A 119 -0.55 -7.09 4.37
C LEU A 119 -1.71 -6.76 3.42
N THR A 120 -2.37 -5.61 3.61
CA THR A 120 -3.52 -5.17 2.82
C THR A 120 -3.29 -3.77 2.22
N PRO A 121 -2.45 -3.64 1.18
CA PRO A 121 -2.04 -2.34 0.64
C PRO A 121 -3.15 -1.57 -0.09
N GLN A 122 -4.33 -2.18 -0.26
CA GLN A 122 -5.48 -1.55 -0.92
C GLN A 122 -6.55 -1.07 0.07
N ASP A 123 -6.35 -1.27 1.38
CA ASP A 123 -7.30 -0.77 2.38
C ASP A 123 -7.09 0.71 2.66
N VAL A 124 -7.89 1.52 1.96
CA VAL A 124 -7.89 2.98 2.07
C VAL A 124 -8.10 3.50 3.49
N ARG A 125 -8.82 2.74 4.35
CA ARG A 125 -9.14 3.17 5.71
C ARG A 125 -7.89 3.24 6.57
N ILE A 126 -6.91 2.38 6.31
CA ILE A 126 -5.66 2.33 7.07
C ILE A 126 -4.77 3.52 6.70
N TYR A 127 -4.68 3.87 5.41
CA TYR A 127 -4.00 5.10 4.97
C TYR A 127 -4.59 6.34 5.64
N GLU A 128 -5.92 6.44 5.67
CA GLU A 128 -6.61 7.55 6.32
C GLU A 128 -6.33 7.61 7.82
N GLN A 129 -6.40 6.48 8.52
CA GLN A 129 -6.13 6.40 9.96
C GLN A 129 -4.68 6.75 10.30
N ARG A 130 -3.72 6.27 9.51
CA ARG A 130 -2.30 6.58 9.69
C ARG A 130 -2.02 8.05 9.42
N ALA A 131 -2.52 8.60 8.32
CA ALA A 131 -2.40 10.02 8.00
C ALA A 131 -3.00 10.91 9.10
N ALA A 132 -4.13 10.53 9.68
CA ALA A 132 -4.74 11.26 10.79
C ALA A 132 -3.85 11.29 12.04
N VAL A 133 -3.15 10.19 12.35
CA VAL A 133 -2.18 10.15 13.45
C VAL A 133 -0.91 10.94 13.13
N GLU A 134 -0.40 10.84 11.90
CA GLU A 134 0.75 11.63 11.43
C GLU A 134 0.47 13.13 11.52
N MET A 135 -0.75 13.57 11.19
CA MET A 135 -1.18 14.96 11.41
C MET A 135 -1.13 15.37 12.89
N LYS A 136 -1.48 14.49 13.84
CA LYS A 136 -1.43 14.79 15.28
C LYS A 136 -0.01 15.03 15.79
N ILE A 137 0.99 14.43 15.15
CA ILE A 137 2.41 14.65 15.46
C ILE A 137 3.08 15.66 14.51
N ASN A 138 2.30 16.36 13.67
CA ASN A 138 2.77 17.32 12.68
C ASN A 138 3.71 16.74 11.60
N ASP A 139 3.68 15.41 11.36
CA ASP A 139 4.41 14.77 10.26
C ASP A 139 3.62 14.92 8.94
N TYR A 140 3.52 16.17 8.50
CA TYR A 140 2.69 16.57 7.37
C TYR A 140 3.12 15.93 6.06
N ASP A 141 4.41 15.67 5.86
CA ASP A 141 4.91 15.09 4.61
C ASP A 141 4.49 13.63 4.44
N LYS A 142 4.47 12.85 5.54
CA LYS A 142 3.93 11.49 5.51
C LYS A 142 2.41 11.47 5.36
N ALA A 143 1.71 12.36 6.07
CA ALA A 143 0.26 12.47 5.94
C ALA A 143 -0.16 12.82 4.50
N LEU A 144 0.57 13.71 3.83
CA LEU A 144 0.37 14.02 2.40
C LEU A 144 0.59 12.79 1.51
N ALA A 145 1.60 11.98 1.80
CA ALA A 145 1.88 10.75 1.05
C ALA A 145 0.74 9.74 1.21
N ASP A 146 0.23 9.55 2.42
CA ASP A 146 -0.87 8.62 2.71
C ASP A 146 -2.20 9.09 2.13
N TYR A 147 -2.56 10.37 2.24
CA TYR A 147 -3.74 10.89 1.56
C TYR A 147 -3.60 10.80 0.03
N SER A 148 -2.39 10.96 -0.51
CA SER A 148 -2.15 10.77 -1.94
C SER A 148 -2.29 9.29 -2.36
N ALA A 149 -1.89 8.34 -1.52
CA ALA A 149 -2.16 6.92 -1.73
C ALA A 149 -3.67 6.63 -1.66
N ALA A 150 -4.37 7.22 -0.69
CA ALA A 150 -5.82 7.09 -0.55
C ALA A 150 -6.58 7.64 -1.77
N ILE A 151 -6.16 8.79 -2.31
CA ILE A 151 -6.71 9.37 -3.55
C ILE A 151 -6.50 8.44 -4.76
N LYS A 152 -5.34 7.78 -4.87
CA LYS A 152 -5.11 6.81 -5.96
C LYS A 152 -6.09 5.63 -5.91
N LEU A 153 -6.48 5.20 -4.70
CA LEU A 153 -7.44 4.10 -4.50
C LEU A 153 -8.90 4.56 -4.64
N LYS A 154 -9.21 5.79 -4.23
CA LYS A 154 -10.54 6.41 -4.29
C LYS A 154 -10.44 7.85 -4.82
N PRO A 155 -10.38 8.04 -6.15
CA PRO A 155 -10.14 9.35 -6.76
C PRO A 155 -11.29 10.34 -6.64
N ASP A 156 -12.49 9.88 -6.28
CA ASP A 156 -13.68 10.73 -6.12
C ASP A 156 -14.06 10.95 -4.65
N GLU A 157 -13.25 10.46 -3.70
CA GLU A 157 -13.45 10.70 -2.27
C GLU A 157 -12.99 12.11 -1.89
N VAL A 158 -13.97 13.01 -1.81
CA VAL A 158 -13.79 14.45 -1.52
C VAL A 158 -12.98 14.69 -0.24
N ARG A 159 -13.17 13.84 0.78
CA ARG A 159 -12.52 14.01 2.08
C ARG A 159 -10.99 14.02 1.99
N TYR A 160 -10.39 13.22 1.11
CA TYR A 160 -8.93 13.14 1.00
C TYR A 160 -8.32 14.40 0.39
N TYR A 161 -8.98 15.00 -0.61
CA TYR A 161 -8.57 16.30 -1.14
C TYR A 161 -8.71 17.41 -0.10
N ASN A 162 -9.76 17.39 0.72
CA ASN A 162 -9.93 18.35 1.81
C ASN A 162 -8.79 18.28 2.84
N TYR A 163 -8.41 17.07 3.27
CA TYR A 163 -7.27 16.92 4.19
C TYR A 163 -5.96 17.36 3.56
N ARG A 164 -5.70 17.00 2.30
CA ARG A 164 -4.48 17.37 1.59
C ARG A 164 -4.38 18.89 1.37
N ALA A 165 -5.48 19.53 0.97
CA ALA A 165 -5.57 20.99 0.85
C ALA A 165 -5.28 21.70 2.18
N TYR A 166 -5.82 21.17 3.29
CA TYR A 166 -5.56 21.71 4.62
C TYR A 166 -4.08 21.58 5.02
N ILE A 167 -3.48 20.41 4.80
CA ILE A 167 -2.06 20.20 5.09
C ILE A 167 -1.17 21.13 4.24
N TYR A 168 -1.48 21.29 2.96
CA TYR A 168 -0.76 22.26 2.11
C TYR A 168 -0.92 23.70 2.61
N GLU A 169 -2.11 24.10 3.10
CA GLU A 169 -2.30 25.43 3.71
C GLU A 169 -1.43 25.61 4.97
N LEU A 170 -1.32 24.59 5.83
CA LEU A 170 -0.44 24.62 7.01
C LEU A 170 1.05 24.75 6.64
N LYS A 171 1.45 24.13 5.52
CA LYS A 171 2.81 24.24 4.97
C LYS A 171 3.04 25.51 4.14
N ASN A 172 2.04 26.41 4.05
CA ASN A 172 2.04 27.60 3.20
C ASN A 172 2.26 27.29 1.70
N ASP A 173 1.93 26.09 1.26
CA ASP A 173 1.93 25.68 -0.15
C ASP A 173 0.59 26.05 -0.79
N LEU A 174 0.43 27.36 -1.06
CA LEU A 174 -0.82 27.92 -1.57
C LEU A 174 -1.21 27.32 -2.93
N LYS A 175 -0.23 26.94 -3.76
CA LYS A 175 -0.47 26.39 -5.09
C LYS A 175 -1.14 25.03 -5.00
N ASN A 176 -0.56 24.10 -4.24
CA ASN A 176 -1.12 22.75 -4.13
C ASN A 176 -2.41 22.75 -3.29
N SER A 177 -2.51 23.63 -2.28
CA SER A 177 -3.75 23.83 -1.53
C SER A 177 -4.90 24.31 -2.43
N MET A 178 -4.63 25.25 -3.35
CA MET A 178 -5.62 25.73 -4.31
C MET A 178 -6.07 24.62 -5.26
N ALA A 179 -5.12 23.86 -5.83
CA ALA A 179 -5.44 22.79 -6.76
C ALA A 179 -6.37 21.73 -6.13
N ASP A 180 -6.11 21.32 -4.89
CA ASP A 180 -6.98 20.38 -4.17
C ASP A 180 -8.31 21.00 -3.78
N THR A 181 -8.34 22.28 -3.41
CA THR A 181 -9.59 23.00 -3.12
C THR A 181 -10.47 23.09 -4.36
N GLU A 182 -9.90 23.34 -5.53
CA GLU A 182 -10.64 23.33 -6.79
C GLU A 182 -11.14 21.94 -7.15
N LYS A 183 -10.36 20.89 -6.89
CA LYS A 183 -10.82 19.51 -7.08
C LYS A 183 -11.99 19.17 -6.15
N VAL A 184 -11.98 19.65 -4.90
CA VAL A 184 -13.14 19.54 -3.99
C VAL A 184 -14.35 20.25 -4.57
N LEU A 185 -14.22 21.48 -5.08
CA LEU A 185 -15.34 22.23 -5.68
C LEU A 185 -15.84 21.62 -6.99
N GLN A 186 -15.01 20.87 -7.73
CA GLN A 186 -15.44 20.12 -8.90
C GLN A 186 -16.32 18.92 -8.51
N LEU A 187 -15.97 18.21 -7.43
CA LEU A 187 -16.68 17.03 -6.96
C LEU A 187 -17.91 17.40 -6.09
N ASP A 188 -17.81 18.46 -5.30
CA ASP A 188 -18.86 19.05 -4.47
C ASP A 188 -18.88 20.58 -4.63
N PRO A 189 -19.62 21.09 -5.64
CA PRO A 189 -19.75 22.53 -5.88
C PRO A 189 -20.42 23.32 -4.75
N ASN A 190 -21.05 22.65 -3.79
CA ASN A 190 -21.76 23.28 -2.68
C ASN A 190 -20.96 23.30 -1.37
N SER A 191 -19.77 22.71 -1.36
CA SER A 191 -18.86 22.71 -0.20
C SER A 191 -18.54 24.14 0.25
N GLN A 192 -19.10 24.53 1.41
CA GLN A 192 -18.85 25.85 2.00
C GLN A 192 -17.40 25.99 2.45
N ASP A 193 -16.84 24.92 3.04
CA ASP A 193 -15.45 24.89 3.50
C ASP A 193 -14.46 25.12 2.37
N ALA A 194 -14.70 24.50 1.20
CA ALA A 194 -13.85 24.68 0.03
C ALA A 194 -13.98 26.08 -0.58
N LYS A 195 -15.19 26.65 -0.63
CA LYS A 195 -15.40 28.05 -1.06
C LYS A 195 -14.66 29.02 -0.14
N ALA A 196 -14.78 28.84 1.17
CA ALA A 196 -14.10 29.66 2.17
C ALA A 196 -12.57 29.50 2.08
N ARG A 197 -12.07 28.27 1.91
CA ARG A 197 -10.63 28.01 1.72
C ARG A 197 -10.12 28.69 0.44
N LYS A 198 -10.84 28.58 -0.67
CA LYS A 198 -10.48 29.22 -1.94
C LYS A 198 -10.32 30.74 -1.78
N GLN A 199 -11.30 31.41 -1.18
CA GLN A 199 -11.23 32.87 -0.93
C GLN A 199 -10.00 33.26 -0.09
N ARG A 200 -9.72 32.52 1.00
CA ARG A 200 -8.53 32.77 1.83
C ARG A 200 -7.23 32.58 1.05
N LEU A 201 -7.16 31.55 0.21
CA LEU A 201 -5.98 31.28 -0.62
C LEU A 201 -5.77 32.36 -1.68
N GLU A 202 -6.83 32.83 -2.33
CA GLU A 202 -6.79 33.94 -3.29
C GLU A 202 -6.28 35.23 -2.65
N GLN A 203 -6.75 35.55 -1.44
CA GLN A 203 -6.26 36.70 -0.68
C GLN A 203 -4.76 36.59 -0.40
N LYS A 204 -4.31 35.45 0.17
CA LYS A 204 -2.88 35.22 0.46
C LYS A 204 -2.00 35.29 -0.80
N LEU A 205 -2.51 34.80 -1.94
CA LEU A 205 -1.80 34.89 -3.23
C LEU A 205 -1.69 36.34 -3.72
N SER A 206 -2.74 37.16 -3.53
CA SER A 206 -2.73 38.57 -3.90
C SER A 206 -1.78 39.40 -3.04
N GLU A 207 -1.70 39.11 -1.73
CA GLU A 207 -0.78 39.77 -0.79
C GLU A 207 0.68 39.45 -1.09
N ASN A 208 0.97 38.25 -1.61
CA ASN A 208 2.31 37.82 -1.97
C ASN A 208 2.77 38.29 -3.36
N MET A 209 1.90 38.94 -4.16
CA MET A 209 2.34 39.61 -5.38
C MET A 209 2.97 40.95 -5.04
N PRO A 210 4.18 41.28 -5.54
CA PRO A 210 4.76 42.59 -5.33
C PRO A 210 3.80 43.65 -5.87
N LEU A 211 3.47 44.64 -5.03
CA LEU A 211 2.78 45.85 -5.46
C LEU A 211 3.48 46.35 -6.73
N THR A 212 2.75 46.47 -7.83
CA THR A 212 3.29 47.14 -9.02
C THR A 212 3.85 48.48 -8.56
N PRO A 213 5.12 48.83 -8.88
CA PRO A 213 5.65 50.12 -8.47
C PRO A 213 4.69 51.22 -8.96
N PRO A 214 4.44 52.27 -8.16
CA PRO A 214 3.54 53.34 -8.56
C PRO A 214 3.93 53.85 -9.94
N PRO A 215 2.95 54.21 -10.80
CA PRO A 215 3.25 54.67 -12.15
C PRO A 215 4.30 55.78 -12.06
N SER A 216 5.43 55.60 -12.78
CA SER A 216 6.49 56.59 -12.80
C SER A 216 5.87 57.94 -13.16
N PRO A 217 6.19 59.03 -12.43
CA PRO A 217 5.59 60.33 -12.72
C PRO A 217 5.83 60.65 -14.20
N ALA A 218 4.74 60.92 -14.91
CA ALA A 218 4.75 61.20 -16.33
C ALA A 218 5.84 62.24 -16.62
N ARG A 219 6.83 61.85 -17.44
CA ARG A 219 7.92 62.74 -17.80
C ARG A 219 7.32 63.94 -18.52
N SER A 220 7.37 65.12 -17.90
CA SER A 220 6.86 66.36 -18.47
C SER A 220 7.46 66.54 -19.88
N PRO A 221 6.65 66.95 -20.88
CA PRO A 221 7.18 67.14 -22.23
C PRO A 221 8.28 68.21 -22.19
N LYS A 222 9.49 67.83 -22.64
CA LYS A 222 10.58 68.79 -22.85
C LYS A 222 10.09 69.83 -23.86
N ALA A 223 10.00 71.08 -23.43
CA ALA A 223 9.76 72.20 -24.32
C ALA A 223 10.85 72.23 -25.41
N SER A 224 10.43 72.20 -26.68
CA SER A 224 11.30 72.43 -27.83
C SER A 224 11.89 73.85 -27.75
N PRO A 225 13.19 74.04 -27.98
CA PRO A 225 13.78 75.38 -27.96
C PRO A 225 13.30 76.18 -29.17
N ALA A 226 12.87 77.41 -28.88
CA ALA A 226 12.42 78.39 -29.87
C ALA A 226 13.54 78.72 -30.88
N ALA A 227 13.14 78.79 -32.15
CA ALA A 227 14.01 79.18 -33.26
C ALA A 227 14.57 80.59 -33.04
N ALA A 228 15.90 80.70 -33.03
CA ALA A 228 16.59 81.98 -33.12
C ALA A 228 16.35 82.57 -34.51
N ARG A 229 15.72 83.75 -34.56
CA ARG A 229 15.82 84.66 -35.70
C ARG A 229 17.03 85.56 -35.47
N THR A 230 18.01 85.48 -36.36
CA THR A 230 19.03 86.51 -36.57
C THR A 230 18.55 87.53 -37.61
N PRO A 231 19.09 88.77 -37.58
CA PRO A 231 18.49 89.95 -38.20
C PRO A 231 18.41 89.93 -39.73
#